data_AF-A0A427BU07-F1
#
_entry.id   AF-A0A427BU07-F1
#
_cell.length_a   1.000
_cell.length_b   1.000
_cell.length_c   1.000
_cell.angle_alpha   90.00
_cell.angle_beta   90.00
_cell.angle_gamma   90.00
#
_symmetry.space_group_name_H-M   'P 1'
#
loop_
_entity.id
_entity.type
_entity.pdbx_description
1 polymer ?
#
loop_
_entity_poly.entity_id
_entity_poly.type
_entity_poly.pdbx_seq_one_letter_code
_entity_poly.pdbx_strand_id
1 'polypeptide(L)'
;MIKKFFVTLIACSAVLVGCNNDDDNGVDKETKIPVEERNALDDEAIQQYMEDFYFNPKNGKLTKFDTIKGNDDDAYPTLKSLAKQDNLGIWYAENPNHKGTGETIVSNDESKIYLNIEAKSFRATNSTDYKRKYGSIGGLIYPWNSIDVSDGSSIQDPYYYYFTPTETEAKNGVKREHRELKNFIEGLKHFKTTERSTNDLYNFQGVIILPSRLAYARNKYYVSGSGLSDYSSFRDLTIVFNFELPKIEKRTTK
;
A
#
# COMPACT_ATOMS: atom_id res chain seq x y z
N MET A 1 -42.79 13.27 24.94
CA MET A 1 -42.01 12.61 26.02
C MET A 1 -41.50 11.30 25.45
N ILE A 2 -40.20 11.23 25.10
CA ILE A 2 -39.13 10.48 25.81
C ILE A 2 -39.39 8.97 25.78
N LYS A 3 -38.50 8.07 25.38
CA LYS A 3 -37.26 7.98 24.60
C LYS A 3 -36.95 6.46 24.62
N LYS A 4 -36.49 5.91 23.49
CA LYS A 4 -35.48 4.84 23.30
C LYS A 4 -35.53 3.59 24.22
N PHE A 5 -35.36 2.40 23.63
CA PHE A 5 -34.06 1.69 23.63
C PHE A 5 -34.18 0.39 22.82
N PHE A 6 -33.56 0.36 21.65
CA PHE A 6 -33.16 -0.89 20.99
C PHE A 6 -31.88 -1.36 21.69
N VAL A 7 -31.92 -2.55 22.28
CA VAL A 7 -30.74 -3.23 22.84
C VAL A 7 -30.13 -4.06 21.72
N THR A 8 -29.04 -3.55 21.14
CA THR A 8 -28.16 -4.35 20.27
C THR A 8 -27.17 -5.08 21.17
N LEU A 9 -27.26 -6.41 21.17
CA LEU A 9 -26.36 -7.30 21.91
C LEU A 9 -24.98 -7.26 21.23
N ILE A 10 -24.02 -6.55 21.81
CA ILE A 10 -22.60 -6.66 21.44
C ILE A 10 -22.08 -7.92 22.13
N ALA A 11 -21.83 -8.98 21.37
CA ALA A 11 -21.13 -10.14 21.86
C ALA A 11 -19.65 -9.78 22.05
N CYS A 12 -19.23 -9.66 23.30
CA CYS A 12 -17.82 -9.58 23.68
C CYS A 12 -17.14 -10.90 23.29
N SER A 13 -16.28 -10.89 22.27
CA SER A 13 -15.34 -11.97 22.01
C SER A 13 -14.32 -11.99 23.16
N ALA A 14 -14.41 -13.02 24.00
CA ALA A 14 -13.43 -13.30 25.03
C ALA A 14 -12.07 -13.57 24.36
N VAL A 15 -11.08 -12.74 24.70
CA VAL A 15 -9.68 -12.97 24.34
C VAL A 15 -9.20 -14.16 25.16
N LEU A 16 -9.09 -15.32 24.52
CA LEU A 16 -8.32 -16.43 25.05
C LEU A 16 -6.84 -16.02 24.95
N VAL A 17 -6.32 -15.42 26.02
CA VAL A 17 -4.87 -15.29 26.24
C VAL A 17 -4.35 -16.71 26.47
N GLY A 18 -4.01 -17.39 25.38
CA GLY A 18 -3.30 -18.66 25.42
C GLY A 18 -1.93 -18.45 26.05
N CYS A 19 -1.66 -19.22 27.10
CA CYS A 19 -0.43 -19.21 27.89
C CYS A 19 0.84 -19.20 27.02
N ASN A 20 1.79 -18.35 27.41
CA ASN A 20 3.17 -18.36 26.94
C ASN A 20 3.78 -19.76 27.12
N ASN A 21 4.17 -20.38 26.01
CA ASN A 21 5.29 -21.32 26.01
C ASN A 21 6.46 -20.60 25.35
N ASP A 22 7.53 -20.44 26.13
CA ASP A 22 8.80 -19.79 25.81
C ASP A 22 9.66 -20.63 24.84
N ASP A 23 9.12 -20.96 23.67
CA ASP A 23 9.91 -21.48 22.53
C ASP A 23 10.00 -20.39 21.45
N ASP A 24 10.68 -19.29 21.80
CA ASP A 24 10.94 -18.18 20.88
C ASP A 24 12.09 -18.55 19.94
N ASN A 25 11.78 -19.37 18.93
CA ASN A 25 12.62 -19.62 17.75
C ASN A 25 12.74 -18.37 16.84
N GLY A 26 12.77 -17.15 17.40
CA GLY A 26 12.87 -15.90 16.65
C GLY A 26 11.65 -15.53 15.80
N VAL A 27 10.49 -16.16 16.03
CA VAL A 27 9.25 -15.87 15.28
C VAL A 27 8.45 -14.78 15.98
N ASP A 28 8.50 -13.57 15.41
CA ASP A 28 7.78 -12.36 15.84
C ASP A 28 6.32 -12.64 16.22
N LYS A 29 5.95 -12.29 17.46
CA LYS A 29 4.59 -12.46 18.02
C LYS A 29 3.51 -11.84 17.14
N GLU A 30 3.82 -10.75 16.45
CA GLU A 30 2.91 -10.06 15.53
C GLU A 30 2.52 -10.92 14.32
N THR A 31 3.34 -11.90 13.93
CA THR A 31 3.05 -12.79 12.78
C THR A 31 2.16 -13.98 13.15
N LYS A 32 1.90 -14.18 14.45
CA LYS A 32 1.15 -15.32 15.01
C LYS A 32 -0.33 -15.02 15.26
N ILE A 33 -0.77 -13.77 15.18
CA ILE A 33 -2.18 -13.41 15.41
C ILE A 33 -3.11 -14.01 14.33
N PRO A 34 -4.40 -14.27 14.63
CA PRO A 34 -5.39 -14.70 13.63
C PRO A 34 -5.51 -13.72 12.44
N VAL A 35 -5.96 -14.22 11.29
CA VAL A 35 -6.09 -13.41 10.06
C VAL A 35 -7.14 -12.30 10.25
N GLU A 36 -8.23 -12.62 10.94
CA GLU A 36 -9.33 -11.70 11.22
C GLU A 36 -8.87 -10.56 12.12
N GLU A 37 -8.05 -10.86 13.14
CA GLU A 37 -7.45 -9.86 14.01
C GLU A 37 -6.47 -8.97 13.23
N ARG A 38 -5.62 -9.54 12.38
CA ARG A 38 -4.73 -8.79 11.48
C ARG A 38 -5.51 -7.83 10.58
N ASN A 39 -6.63 -8.29 10.01
CA ASN A 39 -7.47 -7.47 9.14
C ASN A 39 -8.08 -6.28 9.88
N ALA A 40 -8.57 -6.47 11.10
CA ALA A 40 -9.11 -5.40 11.93
C ALA A 40 -8.03 -4.37 12.31
N LEU A 41 -6.83 -4.84 12.66
CA LEU A 41 -5.70 -3.95 12.96
C LEU A 41 -5.27 -3.13 11.74
N ASP A 42 -5.23 -3.74 10.55
CA ASP A 42 -4.94 -3.00 9.31
C ASP A 42 -5.96 -1.87 9.09
N ASP A 43 -7.24 -2.14 9.30
CA ASP A 43 -8.29 -1.15 9.11
C ASP A 43 -8.12 0.04 10.08
N GLU A 44 -7.85 -0.23 11.37
CA GLU A 44 -7.53 0.82 12.35
C GLU A 44 -6.26 1.61 11.99
N ALA A 45 -5.21 0.90 11.60
CA ALA A 45 -3.92 1.49 11.28
C ALA A 45 -3.99 2.39 10.04
N ILE A 46 -4.73 1.98 9.01
CA ILE A 46 -4.96 2.78 7.80
C ILE A 46 -5.76 4.05 8.14
N GLN A 47 -6.79 3.95 8.99
CA GLN A 47 -7.54 5.13 9.43
C GLN A 47 -6.62 6.15 10.12
N GLN A 48 -5.79 5.69 11.06
CA GLN A 48 -4.83 6.58 11.74
C GLN A 48 -3.76 7.11 10.77
N TYR A 49 -3.26 6.29 9.84
CA TYR A 49 -2.31 6.74 8.83
C TYR A 49 -2.89 7.87 7.97
N MET A 50 -4.15 7.75 7.55
CA MET A 50 -4.80 8.79 6.76
C MET A 50 -5.12 10.07 7.55
N GLU A 51 -5.30 9.97 8.87
CA GLU A 51 -5.42 11.15 9.75
C GLU A 51 -4.08 11.87 9.91
N ASP A 52 -3.01 11.11 10.06
CA ASP A 52 -1.67 11.60 10.38
C ASP A 52 -0.93 12.22 9.18
N PHE A 53 -1.42 12.03 7.95
CA PHE A 53 -0.71 12.41 6.72
C PHE A 53 -1.57 13.28 5.80
N TYR A 54 -0.89 14.07 4.96
CA TYR A 54 -1.48 14.92 3.93
C TYR A 54 -0.64 14.91 2.65
N PHE A 55 -1.22 15.36 1.54
CA PHE A 55 -0.47 15.61 0.30
C PHE A 55 0.30 16.92 0.40
N ASN A 56 1.63 16.87 0.35
CA ASN A 56 2.44 18.08 0.31
C ASN A 56 2.10 18.92 -0.93
N PRO A 57 1.70 20.20 -0.79
CA PRO A 57 1.29 21.01 -1.93
C PRO A 57 2.37 21.22 -2.99
N LYS A 58 3.66 21.05 -2.65
CA LYS A 58 4.78 21.31 -3.57
C LYS A 58 5.00 20.19 -4.59
N ASN A 59 4.79 18.94 -4.20
CA ASN A 59 5.17 17.78 -5.01
C ASN A 59 4.24 16.56 -4.85
N GLY A 60 3.15 16.69 -4.09
CA GLY A 60 2.22 15.60 -3.82
C GLY A 60 2.76 14.49 -2.91
N LYS A 61 3.96 14.65 -2.33
CA LYS A 61 4.51 13.67 -1.39
C LYS A 61 3.66 13.59 -0.12
N LEU A 62 3.34 12.36 0.31
CA LEU A 62 2.69 12.15 1.59
C LEU A 62 3.62 12.56 2.72
N THR A 63 3.20 13.60 3.43
CA THR A 63 3.93 14.18 4.56
C THR A 63 3.09 14.03 5.80
N LYS A 64 3.74 13.69 6.90
CA LYS A 64 3.09 13.59 8.20
C LYS A 64 2.87 15.00 8.73
N PHE A 65 1.70 15.30 9.29
CA PHE A 65 1.54 16.53 10.07
C PHE A 65 2.56 16.58 11.20
N ASP A 66 3.07 17.77 11.46
CA ASP A 66 3.86 18.00 12.66
C ASP A 66 2.97 18.05 13.91
N THR A 67 3.58 18.23 15.08
CA THR A 67 2.86 18.26 16.36
C THR A 67 2.70 19.67 16.93
N ILE A 68 3.14 20.69 16.19
CA ILE A 68 3.22 22.09 16.62
C ILE A 68 2.03 22.83 16.02
N LYS A 69 1.11 23.25 16.89
CA LYS A 69 -0.06 24.03 16.47
C LYS A 69 0.31 25.43 15.97
N GLY A 70 -0.40 25.89 14.95
CA GLY A 70 -0.26 27.21 14.33
C GLY A 70 0.69 27.23 13.14
N ASN A 71 1.15 26.07 12.66
CA ASN A 71 2.02 25.96 11.50
C ASN A 71 1.22 25.90 10.19
N ASP A 72 1.92 26.08 9.06
CA ASP A 72 1.32 26.09 7.73
C ASP A 72 0.61 24.77 7.40
N ASP A 73 1.06 23.65 7.96
CA ASP A 73 0.50 22.33 7.66
C ASP A 73 -0.87 22.08 8.31
N ASP A 74 -1.20 22.75 9.41
CA ASP A 74 -2.51 22.67 10.07
C ASP A 74 -3.68 23.06 9.14
N ALA A 75 -3.43 23.82 8.08
CA ALA A 75 -4.43 24.23 7.10
C ALA A 75 -4.67 23.20 5.97
N TYR A 76 -3.82 22.18 5.84
CA TYR A 76 -3.94 21.22 4.76
C TYR A 76 -4.97 20.13 5.07
N PRO A 77 -5.75 19.69 4.06
CA PRO A 77 -6.68 18.59 4.25
C PRO A 77 -5.94 17.30 4.60
N THR A 78 -6.41 16.61 5.64
CA THR A 78 -5.91 15.27 5.96
C THR A 78 -6.18 14.33 4.80
N LEU A 79 -5.32 13.34 4.61
CA LEU A 79 -5.53 12.30 3.62
C LEU A 79 -6.88 11.59 3.84
N LYS A 80 -7.30 11.42 5.10
CA LYS A 80 -8.58 10.82 5.47
C LYS A 80 -9.78 11.61 4.92
N SER A 81 -9.69 12.94 4.87
CA SER A 81 -10.76 13.77 4.32
C SER A 81 -10.91 13.64 2.79
N LEU A 82 -9.86 13.17 2.12
CA LEU A 82 -9.80 13.02 0.66
C LEU A 82 -10.01 11.56 0.21
N ALA A 83 -9.63 10.61 1.05
CA ALA A 83 -9.60 9.20 0.72
C ALA A 83 -11.00 8.59 0.59
N LYS A 84 -11.11 7.66 -0.36
CA LYS A 84 -12.28 6.83 -0.62
C LYS A 84 -11.87 5.37 -0.52
N GLN A 85 -12.83 4.52 -0.18
CA GLN A 85 -12.66 3.08 -0.26
C GLN A 85 -13.57 2.53 -1.35
N ASP A 86 -13.03 1.69 -2.23
CA ASP A 86 -13.84 1.00 -3.24
C ASP A 86 -14.45 -0.30 -2.70
N ASN A 87 -15.24 -0.97 -3.55
CA ASN A 87 -15.93 -2.21 -3.18
C ASN A 87 -14.98 -3.40 -2.92
N LEU A 88 -13.72 -3.33 -3.36
CA LEU A 88 -12.70 -4.33 -3.06
C LEU A 88 -12.02 -4.06 -1.71
N GLY A 89 -12.26 -2.90 -1.12
CA GLY A 89 -11.62 -2.45 0.12
C GLY A 89 -10.31 -1.69 -0.11
N ILE A 90 -10.00 -1.34 -1.37
CA ILE A 90 -8.83 -0.54 -1.72
C ILE A 90 -9.09 0.91 -1.32
N TRP A 91 -8.16 1.49 -0.58
CA TRP A 91 -8.20 2.91 -0.25
C TRP A 91 -7.43 3.70 -1.30
N TYR A 92 -7.98 4.83 -1.74
CA TYR A 92 -7.31 5.71 -2.69
C TYR A 92 -7.70 7.16 -2.48
N ALA A 93 -6.80 8.09 -2.83
CA ALA A 93 -7.09 9.51 -2.85
C ALA A 93 -6.34 10.21 -4.00
N GLU A 94 -7.00 11.16 -4.63
CA GLU A 94 -6.36 12.09 -5.59
C GLU A 94 -5.77 13.28 -4.84
N ASN A 95 -4.57 13.70 -5.25
CA ASN A 95 -4.00 14.95 -4.81
C ASN A 95 -4.85 16.11 -5.37
N PRO A 96 -5.37 17.03 -4.52
CA PRO A 96 -6.17 18.15 -5.00
C PRO A 96 -5.37 19.13 -5.89
N ASN A 97 -4.04 19.15 -5.78
CA ASN A 97 -3.17 20.09 -6.47
C ASN A 97 -2.55 19.53 -7.76
N HIS A 98 -2.69 18.22 -8.02
CA HIS A 98 -2.14 17.58 -9.23
C HIS A 98 -2.94 16.32 -9.56
N LYS A 99 -3.51 16.28 -10.77
CA LYS A 99 -4.39 15.19 -11.21
C LYS A 99 -4.10 14.82 -12.66
N GLY A 100 -4.37 13.56 -13.00
CA GLY A 100 -4.30 13.10 -14.38
C GLY A 100 -5.57 13.43 -15.17
N THR A 101 -5.42 13.67 -16.47
CA THR A 101 -6.52 13.96 -17.39
C THR A 101 -6.59 13.02 -18.58
N GLY A 102 -5.54 12.24 -18.83
CA GLY A 102 -5.40 11.38 -19.99
C GLY A 102 -6.08 10.02 -19.83
N GLU A 103 -5.34 8.97 -20.17
CA GLU A 103 -5.82 7.60 -20.29
C GLU A 103 -5.92 6.90 -18.93
N THR A 104 -6.85 5.95 -18.84
CA THR A 104 -6.95 5.01 -17.71
C THR A 104 -6.39 3.67 -18.14
N ILE A 105 -5.72 3.00 -17.22
CA ILE A 105 -5.22 1.64 -17.43
C ILE A 105 -6.37 0.66 -17.75
N VAL A 106 -6.13 -0.26 -18.70
CA VAL A 106 -7.06 -1.35 -19.01
C VAL A 106 -6.78 -2.57 -18.12
N SER A 107 -5.58 -3.13 -18.26
CA SER A 107 -5.08 -4.28 -17.49
C SER A 107 -3.56 -4.32 -17.56
N ASN A 108 -2.91 -5.09 -16.69
CA ASN A 108 -1.46 -5.27 -16.77
C ASN A 108 -1.02 -6.07 -18.01
N ASP A 109 -1.90 -6.90 -18.57
CA ASP A 109 -1.66 -7.65 -19.80
C ASP A 109 -1.74 -6.79 -21.07
N GLU A 110 -2.52 -5.71 -21.04
CA GLU A 110 -2.74 -4.84 -22.20
C GLU A 110 -1.99 -3.51 -22.11
N SER A 111 -1.60 -3.10 -20.91
CA SER A 111 -0.99 -1.79 -20.65
C SER A 111 0.43 -1.94 -20.09
N LYS A 112 1.38 -1.24 -20.69
CA LYS A 112 2.68 -0.90 -20.10
C LYS A 112 2.53 0.42 -19.37
N ILE A 113 3.14 0.54 -18.18
CA ILE A 113 3.06 1.77 -17.39
C ILE A 113 4.44 2.32 -17.10
N TYR A 114 4.47 3.64 -16.94
CA TYR A 114 5.57 4.38 -16.36
C TYR A 114 5.10 4.95 -15.03
N LEU A 115 5.86 4.75 -13.97
CA LEU A 115 5.51 5.18 -12.61
C LEU A 115 6.64 5.99 -11.98
N ASN A 116 6.30 7.19 -11.52
CA ASN A 116 7.07 7.82 -10.45
C ASN A 116 6.40 7.43 -9.13
N ILE A 117 7.14 6.88 -8.17
CA ILE A 117 6.50 6.26 -7.00
C ILE A 117 7.38 6.31 -5.75
N GLU A 118 6.76 6.59 -4.61
CA GLU A 118 7.26 6.32 -3.28
C GLU A 118 6.36 5.25 -2.63
N ALA A 119 6.85 4.00 -2.57
CA ALA A 119 6.16 2.95 -1.85
C ALA A 119 6.70 2.81 -0.42
N LYS A 120 5.77 2.80 0.52
CA LYS A 120 6.01 2.56 1.94
C LYS A 120 5.19 1.35 2.39
N SER A 121 5.64 0.71 3.46
CA SER A 121 4.90 -0.38 4.08
C SER A 121 4.89 -0.23 5.59
N PHE A 122 3.88 -0.81 6.20
CA PHE A 122 3.84 -0.95 7.65
C PHE A 122 3.08 -2.21 8.05
N ARG A 123 3.39 -2.72 9.23
CA ARG A 123 2.61 -3.76 9.89
C ARG A 123 1.77 -3.10 10.98
N ALA A 124 0.46 -3.28 10.91
CA ALA A 124 -0.41 -2.81 11.98
C ALA A 124 -0.03 -3.49 13.32
N THR A 125 -0.32 -2.87 14.45
CA THR A 125 0.04 -3.44 15.75
C THR A 125 -0.86 -2.89 16.84
N ASN A 126 -1.08 -3.70 17.86
CA ASN A 126 -1.68 -3.30 19.13
C ASN A 126 -0.64 -3.20 20.26
N SER A 127 0.65 -3.40 19.96
CA SER A 127 1.72 -3.28 20.94
C SER A 127 1.78 -1.86 21.50
N THR A 128 1.91 -1.79 22.83
CA THR A 128 2.10 -0.54 23.57
C THR A 128 3.46 0.10 23.35
N ASP A 129 4.40 -0.61 22.70
CA ASP A 129 5.72 -0.09 22.36
C ASP A 129 5.65 0.98 21.26
N TYR A 130 4.58 0.95 20.46
CA TYR A 130 4.36 1.90 19.38
C TYR A 130 3.32 2.95 19.76
N LYS A 131 3.63 4.21 19.43
CA LYS A 131 2.68 5.33 19.61
C LYS A 131 1.52 5.33 18.60
N ARG A 132 1.61 4.52 17.55
CA ARG A 132 0.62 4.45 16.46
C ARG A 132 0.29 3.01 16.14
N LYS A 133 -0.94 2.82 15.67
CA LYS A 133 -1.49 1.54 15.20
C LYS A 133 -0.80 1.02 13.95
N TYR A 134 -0.23 1.88 13.12
CA TYR A 134 0.61 1.47 12.00
C TYR A 134 2.06 1.16 12.39
N GLY A 135 2.42 1.17 13.69
CA GLY A 135 3.76 0.83 14.15
C GLY A 135 4.85 1.69 13.50
N SER A 136 5.88 1.03 12.96
CA SER A 136 6.93 1.65 12.17
C SER A 136 6.63 1.59 10.67
N ILE A 137 6.91 2.69 9.96
CA ILE A 137 6.83 2.76 8.51
C ILE A 137 8.20 2.43 7.92
N GLY A 138 8.27 1.43 7.05
CA GLY A 138 9.45 1.08 6.28
C GLY A 138 9.32 1.56 4.83
N GLY A 139 10.38 2.20 4.31
CA GLY A 139 10.49 2.46 2.87
C GLY A 139 10.78 1.16 2.11
N LEU A 140 10.15 0.98 0.95
CA LEU A 140 10.49 -0.12 0.04
C LEU A 140 11.51 0.39 -0.98
N ILE A 141 12.55 -0.41 -1.23
CA ILE A 141 13.65 -0.03 -2.14
C ILE A 141 13.32 -0.34 -3.61
N TYR A 142 14.13 0.20 -4.53
CA TYR A 142 13.99 -0.06 -5.97
C TYR A 142 13.75 -1.56 -6.28
N PRO A 143 12.80 -1.89 -7.18
CA PRO A 143 11.95 -1.02 -8.01
C PRO A 143 10.60 -0.65 -7.38
N TRP A 144 10.44 -0.72 -6.05
CA TRP A 144 9.25 -0.21 -5.36
C TRP A 144 9.22 1.30 -5.22
N ASN A 145 10.37 1.94 -5.38
CA ASN A 145 10.52 3.37 -5.21
C ASN A 145 11.41 3.92 -6.33
N SER A 146 10.96 5.00 -6.97
CA SER A 146 11.68 5.72 -8.02
C SER A 146 12.29 7.03 -7.52
N ILE A 147 12.00 7.49 -6.30
CA ILE A 147 12.53 8.77 -5.81
C ILE A 147 14.00 8.68 -5.41
N ASP A 148 14.48 7.47 -5.11
CA ASP A 148 15.86 7.20 -4.70
C ASP A 148 16.77 6.92 -5.91
N VAL A 149 16.22 6.84 -7.14
CA VAL A 149 17.02 6.84 -8.36
C VAL A 149 17.36 8.27 -8.74
N SER A 150 18.65 8.57 -8.84
CA SER A 150 19.21 9.92 -8.85
C SER A 150 18.79 10.82 -10.02
N ASP A 151 18.15 10.27 -11.05
CA ASP A 151 17.75 11.00 -12.26
C ASP A 151 16.26 11.37 -12.29
N GLY A 152 15.47 10.94 -11.31
CA GLY A 152 14.03 11.22 -11.25
C GLY A 152 13.21 10.51 -12.32
N SER A 153 13.78 9.52 -13.01
CA SER A 153 13.11 8.78 -14.07
C SER A 153 11.99 7.87 -13.54
N SER A 154 10.96 7.70 -14.36
CA SER A 154 9.89 6.76 -14.10
C SER A 154 10.35 5.32 -14.25
N ILE A 155 9.90 4.46 -13.34
CA ILE A 155 10.06 3.01 -13.45
C ILE A 155 9.05 2.48 -14.45
N GLN A 156 9.53 1.75 -15.45
CA GLN A 156 8.67 1.02 -16.38
C GLN A 156 8.33 -0.35 -15.81
N ASP A 157 7.04 -0.72 -15.83
CA ASP A 157 6.53 -2.05 -15.48
C ASP A 157 7.23 -2.69 -14.25
N PRO A 158 7.10 -2.10 -13.04
CA PRO A 158 7.66 -2.74 -11.86
C PRO A 158 7.05 -4.14 -11.67
N TYR A 159 7.80 -5.08 -11.08
CA TYR A 159 7.36 -6.48 -11.03
C TYR A 159 6.06 -6.72 -10.26
N TYR A 160 5.67 -5.82 -9.35
CA TYR A 160 4.39 -5.89 -8.66
C TYR A 160 3.22 -5.43 -9.53
N TYR A 161 3.50 -4.88 -10.70
CA TYR A 161 2.53 -4.56 -11.74
C TYR A 161 2.52 -5.63 -12.84
N TYR A 162 3.69 -5.95 -13.41
CA TYR A 162 3.83 -6.94 -14.48
C TYR A 162 5.11 -7.74 -14.30
N PHE A 163 4.99 -9.07 -14.23
CA PHE A 163 6.09 -9.99 -14.04
C PHE A 163 6.04 -11.10 -15.10
N THR A 164 7.19 -11.43 -15.68
CA THR A 164 7.34 -12.58 -16.57
C THR A 164 8.40 -13.51 -15.95
N PRO A 165 8.00 -14.69 -15.43
CA PRO A 165 8.96 -15.68 -14.96
C PRO A 165 9.89 -16.11 -16.10
N THR A 166 11.19 -16.25 -15.81
CA THR A 166 12.13 -16.95 -16.69
C THR A 166 11.79 -18.44 -16.79
N GLU A 167 12.32 -19.15 -17.79
CA GLU A 167 12.11 -20.60 -17.92
C GLU A 167 12.52 -21.37 -16.65
N THR A 168 13.63 -20.98 -16.03
CA THR A 168 14.12 -21.59 -14.79
C THR A 168 13.19 -21.32 -13.62
N GLU A 169 12.70 -20.08 -13.48
CA GLU A 169 11.74 -19.71 -12.45
C GLU A 169 10.42 -20.47 -12.62
N ALA A 170 9.91 -20.56 -13.85
CA ALA A 170 8.71 -21.30 -14.17
C ALA A 170 8.85 -22.80 -13.85
N LYS A 171 9.99 -23.42 -14.19
CA LYS A 171 10.31 -24.82 -13.82
C LYS A 171 10.34 -25.01 -12.30
N ASN A 172 10.73 -24.00 -11.55
CA ASN A 172 10.73 -23.99 -10.08
C ASN A 172 9.36 -23.58 -9.47
N GLY A 173 8.30 -23.52 -10.28
CA GLY A 173 6.94 -23.24 -9.82
C GLY A 173 6.63 -21.76 -9.58
N VAL A 174 7.52 -20.84 -9.97
CA VAL A 174 7.26 -19.41 -9.88
C VAL A 174 6.21 -19.01 -10.91
N LYS A 175 5.23 -18.22 -10.48
CA LYS A 175 4.12 -17.70 -11.27
C LYS A 175 4.00 -16.19 -11.07
N ARG A 176 3.21 -15.54 -11.91
CA ARG A 176 2.91 -14.11 -11.85
C ARG A 176 2.33 -13.69 -10.50
N GLU A 177 1.42 -14.47 -9.94
CA GLU A 177 0.79 -14.22 -8.63
C GLU A 177 1.77 -14.15 -7.45
N HIS A 178 3.00 -14.65 -7.59
CA HIS A 178 4.03 -14.58 -6.55
C HIS A 178 4.79 -13.24 -6.54
N ARG A 179 4.49 -12.33 -7.47
CA ARG A 179 5.10 -11.00 -7.60
C ARG A 179 4.05 -9.92 -7.86
N GLU A 180 3.08 -10.17 -8.71
CA GLU A 180 2.10 -9.16 -9.11
C GLU A 180 1.06 -8.91 -8.01
N LEU A 181 0.73 -7.64 -7.81
CA LEU A 181 -0.34 -7.17 -6.94
C LEU A 181 -1.56 -6.82 -7.77
N LYS A 182 -2.47 -7.79 -7.94
CA LYS A 182 -3.73 -7.59 -8.68
C LYS A 182 -4.50 -6.35 -8.22
N ASN A 183 -4.58 -6.14 -6.91
CA ASN A 183 -5.34 -5.02 -6.35
C ASN A 183 -4.63 -3.66 -6.54
N PHE A 184 -3.32 -3.64 -6.79
CA PHE A 184 -2.65 -2.40 -7.21
C PHE A 184 -3.12 -1.98 -8.60
N ILE A 185 -3.27 -2.94 -9.52
CA ILE A 185 -3.77 -2.69 -10.88
C ILE A 185 -5.22 -2.19 -10.86
N GLU A 186 -6.08 -2.80 -10.03
CA GLU A 186 -7.44 -2.29 -9.82
C GLU A 186 -7.44 -0.88 -9.20
N GLY A 187 -6.54 -0.62 -8.23
CA GLY A 187 -6.35 0.71 -7.65
C GLY A 187 -5.95 1.78 -8.68
N LEU A 188 -5.08 1.44 -9.63
CA LEU A 188 -4.65 2.35 -10.70
C LEU A 188 -5.80 2.76 -11.62
N LYS A 189 -6.87 1.98 -11.76
CA LYS A 189 -8.05 2.32 -12.59
C LYS A 189 -8.82 3.53 -12.08
N HIS A 190 -8.63 3.92 -10.82
CA HIS A 190 -9.21 5.15 -10.25
C HIS A 190 -8.48 6.41 -10.72
N PHE A 191 -7.38 6.27 -11.45
CA PHE A 191 -6.53 7.37 -11.86
C PHE A 191 -6.36 7.41 -13.39
N LYS A 192 -6.04 8.60 -13.87
CA LYS A 192 -5.68 8.87 -15.26
C LYS A 192 -4.20 9.22 -15.37
N THR A 193 -3.63 9.11 -16.56
CA THR A 193 -2.28 9.59 -16.82
C THR A 193 -2.18 11.11 -16.68
N THR A 194 -1.03 11.60 -16.22
CA THR A 194 -0.75 13.05 -16.17
C THR A 194 -0.17 13.60 -17.46
N GLU A 195 0.21 12.74 -18.40
CA GLU A 195 0.82 13.10 -19.69
C GLU A 195 2.13 13.89 -19.54
N ARG A 196 2.75 13.82 -18.35
CA ARG A 196 4.05 14.41 -18.08
C ARG A 196 5.17 13.56 -18.66
N SER A 197 6.34 14.17 -18.82
CA SER A 197 7.53 13.45 -19.28
C SER A 197 7.93 12.41 -18.24
N THR A 198 8.33 11.22 -18.70
CA THR A 198 8.82 10.13 -17.86
C THR A 198 10.20 10.41 -17.25
N ASN A 199 10.80 11.56 -17.58
CA ASN A 199 12.08 12.04 -17.06
C ASN A 199 11.92 13.29 -16.18
N ASP A 200 10.69 13.78 -15.99
CA ASP A 200 10.45 14.90 -15.09
C ASP A 200 10.55 14.43 -13.64
N LEU A 201 11.03 15.30 -12.76
CA LEU A 201 10.90 15.11 -11.33
C LEU A 201 9.42 14.89 -10.96
N TYR A 202 9.22 13.95 -10.04
CA TYR A 202 7.90 13.53 -9.62
C TYR A 202 7.03 14.69 -9.13
N ASN A 203 5.77 14.65 -9.51
CA ASN A 203 4.70 15.37 -8.83
C ASN A 203 3.57 14.37 -8.60
N PHE A 204 3.42 13.87 -7.38
CA PHE A 204 2.51 12.76 -7.16
C PHE A 204 1.05 13.19 -7.29
N GLN A 205 0.30 12.43 -8.09
CA GLN A 205 -1.10 12.68 -8.40
C GLN A 205 -2.05 12.03 -7.40
N GLY A 206 -1.55 11.09 -6.58
CA GLY A 206 -2.40 10.39 -5.64
C GLY A 206 -1.71 9.33 -4.81
N VAL A 207 -2.55 8.60 -4.09
CA VAL A 207 -2.15 7.45 -3.28
C VAL A 207 -3.12 6.29 -3.48
N ILE A 208 -2.58 5.06 -3.46
CA ILE A 208 -3.31 3.81 -3.28
C ILE A 208 -2.78 3.15 -2.00
N ILE A 209 -3.67 2.72 -1.11
CA ILE A 209 -3.32 1.99 0.11
C ILE A 209 -4.00 0.62 0.05
N LEU A 210 -3.17 -0.43 0.07
CA LEU A 210 -3.63 -1.81 0.12
C LEU A 210 -3.45 -2.34 1.55
N PRO A 211 -4.53 -2.64 2.29
CA PRO A 211 -4.41 -3.40 3.53
C PRO A 211 -3.73 -4.75 3.25
N SER A 212 -3.13 -5.37 4.27
CA SER A 212 -2.28 -6.56 4.03
C SER A 212 -3.01 -7.69 3.30
N ARG A 213 -4.30 -7.88 3.60
CA ARG A 213 -5.19 -8.85 2.93
C ARG A 213 -5.38 -8.62 1.42
N LEU A 214 -5.21 -7.38 0.95
CA LEU A 214 -5.28 -7.01 -0.47
C LEU A 214 -3.88 -6.85 -1.10
N ALA A 215 -2.83 -6.80 -0.28
CA ALA A 215 -1.44 -6.88 -0.71
C ALA A 215 -1.02 -8.37 -0.83
N TYR A 216 0.04 -8.79 -0.15
CA TYR A 216 0.51 -10.18 -0.20
C TYR A 216 -0.05 -11.08 0.91
N ALA A 217 -0.77 -10.52 1.89
CA ALA A 217 -1.32 -11.25 3.03
C ALA A 217 -0.28 -12.20 3.65
N ARG A 218 -0.56 -13.50 3.61
CA ARG A 218 0.34 -14.59 4.03
C ARG A 218 0.70 -15.51 2.86
N ASN A 219 0.54 -15.02 1.63
CA ASN A 219 0.80 -15.79 0.41
C ASN A 219 2.31 -15.93 0.18
N LYS A 220 2.67 -16.96 -0.59
CA LYS A 220 4.02 -17.14 -1.08
C LYS A 220 4.45 -15.95 -1.92
N TYR A 221 5.65 -15.45 -1.65
CA TYR A 221 6.28 -14.40 -2.43
C TYR A 221 7.57 -14.94 -3.02
N TYR A 222 7.82 -14.64 -4.29
CA TYR A 222 9.07 -14.98 -4.93
C TYR A 222 10.12 -13.93 -4.60
N VAL A 223 11.33 -14.32 -4.20
CA VAL A 223 12.48 -13.43 -4.02
C VAL A 223 13.58 -13.87 -4.97
N SER A 224 14.11 -12.95 -5.77
CA SER A 224 15.13 -13.27 -6.77
C SER A 224 16.38 -13.74 -6.04
N GLY A 225 16.90 -14.91 -6.43
CA GLY A 225 18.06 -15.53 -5.77
C GLY A 225 17.76 -16.34 -4.51
N SER A 226 16.59 -16.16 -3.88
CA SER A 226 16.19 -16.95 -2.68
C SER A 226 15.06 -17.95 -2.95
N GLY A 227 14.34 -17.83 -4.06
CA GLY A 227 13.26 -18.74 -4.42
C GLY A 227 11.90 -18.33 -3.85
N LEU A 228 10.93 -19.25 -3.89
CA LEU A 228 9.61 -19.05 -3.30
C LEU A 228 9.68 -19.24 -1.78
N SER A 229 9.15 -18.28 -1.03
CA SER A 229 9.13 -18.32 0.42
C SER A 229 7.71 -18.14 0.97
N ASP A 230 7.35 -18.99 1.94
CA ASP A 230 6.18 -18.82 2.81
C ASP A 230 6.41 -17.73 3.87
N TYR A 231 7.68 -17.43 4.16
CA TYR A 231 8.13 -16.35 5.02
C TYR A 231 8.52 -15.15 4.16
N SER A 232 7.49 -14.53 3.57
CA SER A 232 7.66 -13.32 2.78
C SER A 232 8.04 -12.13 3.67
N SER A 233 9.01 -11.31 3.24
CA SER A 233 9.27 -10.00 3.84
C SER A 233 8.06 -9.06 3.77
N PHE A 234 7.08 -9.37 2.92
CA PHE A 234 5.83 -8.63 2.76
C PHE A 234 4.65 -9.22 3.53
N ARG A 235 4.89 -10.24 4.34
CA ARG A 235 3.84 -10.89 5.12
C ARG A 235 3.20 -9.90 6.09
N ASP A 236 1.86 -9.88 6.07
CA ASP A 236 1.02 -9.07 6.95
C ASP A 236 1.35 -7.55 6.85
N LEU A 237 1.89 -7.10 5.71
CA LEU A 237 2.21 -5.68 5.47
C LEU A 237 1.10 -4.99 4.68
N THR A 238 0.63 -3.87 5.21
CA THR A 238 -0.09 -2.85 4.45
C THR A 238 0.90 -2.09 3.59
N ILE A 239 0.55 -1.84 2.32
CA ILE A 239 1.42 -1.13 1.37
C ILE A 239 0.75 0.17 0.92
N VAL A 240 1.49 1.28 1.02
CA VAL A 240 1.08 2.62 0.59
C VAL A 240 1.90 2.99 -0.63
N PHE A 241 1.21 3.24 -1.75
CA PHE A 241 1.80 3.69 -3.01
C PHE A 241 1.44 5.16 -3.20
N ASN A 242 2.38 6.09 -2.99
CA ASN A 242 2.20 7.48 -3.35
C ASN A 242 2.90 7.72 -4.69
N PHE A 243 2.17 8.12 -5.72
CA PHE A 243 2.64 7.94 -7.08
C PHE A 243 2.14 9.01 -8.04
N GLU A 244 2.79 9.01 -9.20
CA GLU A 244 2.33 9.61 -10.44
C GLU A 244 2.39 8.53 -11.54
N LEU A 245 1.43 8.59 -12.46
CA LEU A 245 1.34 7.74 -13.64
C LEU A 245 1.52 8.63 -14.87
N PRO A 246 2.76 8.95 -15.30
CA PRO A 246 2.96 9.91 -16.39
C PRO A 246 2.42 9.39 -17.72
N LYS A 247 2.59 8.09 -17.98
CA LYS A 247 2.32 7.49 -19.28
C LYS A 247 1.85 6.05 -19.20
N ILE A 248 0.91 5.71 -20.08
CA ILE A 248 0.51 4.35 -20.41
C ILE A 248 0.85 4.12 -21.89
N GLU A 249 1.25 2.90 -22.23
CA GLU A 249 1.39 2.46 -23.62
C GLU A 249 0.69 1.11 -23.81
N LYS A 250 0.26 0.82 -25.04
CA LYS A 250 -0.25 -0.52 -25.37
C LYS A 250 0.88 -1.54 -25.25
N ARG A 251 0.65 -2.61 -24.49
CA ARG A 251 1.55 -3.75 -24.42
C ARG A 251 1.49 -4.51 -25.75
N THR A 252 2.57 -4.46 -26.51
CA THR A 252 2.77 -5.35 -27.65
C THR A 252 3.24 -6.70 -27.12
N THR A 253 2.44 -7.75 -27.30
CA THR A 253 2.88 -9.13 -27.08
C THR A 253 4.11 -9.41 -27.95
N LYS A 254 5.20 -9.83 -27.32
CA LYS A 254 6.33 -10.47 -28.02
C LYS A 254 6.11 -11.98 -27.98
#